data_AF-A0A969GMH5-F1
#
_entry.id   AF-A0A969GMH5-F1
#
_cell.length_a   1.000
_cell.length_b   1.000
_cell.length_c   1.000
_cell.angle_alpha   90.00
_cell.angle_beta   90.00
_cell.angle_gamma   90.00
#
_symmetry.space_group_name_H-M   'P 1'
#
loop_
_entity.id
_entity.type
_entity.pdbx_description
1 polymer ?
#
loop_
_entity_poly.entity_id
_entity_poly.type
_entity_poly.pdbx_seq_one_letter_code
_entity_poly.pdbx_strand_id
1 'polypeptide(L)'
;MGSQSVAKTVFLLVSMVGWLIVGAALMYLFPLVADQIVSSDLTHTWMRTLGQGGYNPKLAYVGGGTILLLTALGHFVWYQWFEGEQ
;
A
#
# COMPACT_ATOMS: atom_id res chain seq x y z
N MET A 1 -5.83 13.78 29.28
CA MET A 1 -5.57 13.58 27.84
C MET A 1 -4.30 14.33 27.49
N GLY A 2 -3.18 13.62 27.36
CA GLY A 2 -1.86 14.23 27.17
C GLY A 2 -1.79 15.00 25.86
N SER A 3 -1.14 16.17 25.89
CA SER A 3 -0.93 17.03 24.72
C SER A 3 -0.24 16.25 23.60
N GLN A 4 -0.93 16.04 22.48
CA GLN A 4 -0.36 15.41 21.30
C GLN A 4 0.66 16.37 20.67
N SER A 5 1.93 15.96 20.60
CA SER A 5 2.96 16.78 19.97
C SER A 5 2.68 16.95 18.49
N VAL A 6 3.01 18.12 17.93
CA VAL A 6 2.89 18.40 16.49
C VAL A 6 3.62 17.33 15.67
N ALA A 7 4.78 16.87 16.14
CA ALA A 7 5.54 15.78 15.52
C ALA A 7 4.74 14.48 15.41
N LYS A 8 4.04 14.07 16.49
CA LYS A 8 3.19 12.87 16.48
C LYS A 8 2.00 13.02 15.54
N THR A 9 1.40 14.21 15.46
CA THR A 9 0.32 14.48 14.50
C THR A 9 0.80 14.35 13.05
N VAL A 10 1.94 14.98 12.71
CA VAL A 10 2.52 14.89 11.36
C VAL A 10 2.88 13.45 11.02
N PHE A 11 3.51 12.72 11.94
CA PHE A 11 3.84 11.31 11.75
C PHE A 11 2.59 10.48 11.43
N LEU A 12 1.52 10.62 12.21
CA LEU A 12 0.28 9.88 11.99
C LEU A 12 -0.37 10.22 10.65
N LEU A 13 -0.40 11.49 10.26
CA LEU A 13 -0.96 11.92 8.96
C LEU A 13 -0.18 11.31 7.78
N VAL A 14 1.15 11.38 7.81
CA VAL A 14 2.01 10.78 6.77
C VAL A 14 1.83 9.27 6.73
N SER A 15 1.76 8.63 7.91
CA SER A 15 1.47 7.20 8.04
C SER A 15 0.13 6.83 7.40
N MET A 16 -0.94 7.59 7.66
CA MET A 16 -2.26 7.35 7.08
C MET A 16 -2.20 7.39 5.55
N VAL A 17 -1.51 8.38 4.98
CA VAL A 17 -1.31 8.47 3.52
C VAL A 17 -0.55 7.26 2.99
N GLY A 18 0.52 6.84 3.67
CA GLY A 18 1.28 5.64 3.32
C GLY A 18 0.40 4.39 3.26
N TRP A 19 -0.38 4.13 4.32
CA TRP A 19 -1.29 2.98 4.37
C TRP A 19 -2.42 3.05 3.35
N LEU A 20 -2.95 4.24 3.05
CA LEU A 20 -3.95 4.43 1.99
C LEU A 20 -3.40 4.08 0.61
N ILE A 21 -2.16 4.50 0.31
CA ILE A 21 -1.51 4.15 -0.96
C ILE A 21 -1.25 2.64 -1.05
N VAL A 22 -0.83 2.01 0.04
CA VAL A 22 -0.69 0.54 0.11
C VAL A 22 -2.03 -0.15 -0.17
N GLY A 23 -3.10 0.29 0.50
CA GLY A 23 -4.45 -0.27 0.28
C GLY A 23 -4.91 -0.11 -1.16
N ALA A 24 -4.72 1.08 -1.75
CA ALA A 24 -5.05 1.34 -3.14
C ALA A 24 -4.25 0.46 -4.10
N ALA A 25 -2.95 0.25 -3.84
CA ALA A 25 -2.11 -0.64 -4.64
C ALA A 25 -2.58 -2.10 -4.56
N LEU A 26 -2.95 -2.58 -3.37
CA LEU A 26 -3.50 -3.94 -3.20
C LEU A 26 -4.82 -4.12 -3.95
N MET A 27 -5.72 -3.15 -3.90
CA MET A 27 -6.96 -3.17 -4.68
C MET A 27 -6.68 -3.18 -6.18
N TYR A 28 -5.72 -2.38 -6.63
CA TYR A 28 -5.33 -2.32 -8.05
C TYR A 28 -4.69 -3.63 -8.53
N LEU A 29 -3.98 -4.36 -7.66
CA LEU A 29 -3.38 -5.66 -7.99
C LEU A 29 -4.38 -6.82 -7.99
N PHE A 30 -5.56 -6.64 -7.40
CA PHE A 30 -6.55 -7.71 -7.26
C PHE A 30 -6.90 -8.44 -8.58
N PRO A 31 -7.10 -7.76 -9.72
CA PRO A 31 -7.37 -8.45 -10.98
C PRO A 31 -6.24 -9.39 -11.42
N LEU A 32 -4.99 -8.94 -11.28
CA LEU A 32 -3.82 -9.76 -11.58
C LEU A 32 -3.73 -10.98 -10.65
N VAL A 33 -3.94 -10.78 -9.35
CA VAL A 33 -3.90 -11.87 -8.37
C VAL A 33 -5.02 -12.88 -8.61
N ALA A 34 -6.23 -12.41 -8.93
CA ALA A 34 -7.36 -13.27 -9.27
C ALA A 34 -7.06 -14.10 -10.53
N ASP A 35 -6.46 -13.48 -11.56
CA ASP A 35 -6.05 -14.18 -12.77
C ASP A 35 -4.97 -15.23 -12.53
N GLN A 36 -4.00 -14.95 -11.64
CA GLN A 36 -2.94 -15.90 -11.31
C GLN A 36 -3.41 -17.08 -10.44
N ILE A 37 -4.33 -16.83 -9.50
CA ILE A 37 -4.79 -17.85 -8.55
C ILE A 37 -5.92 -18.69 -9.15
N VAL A 38 -6.92 -18.05 -9.75
CA VAL A 38 -8.10 -18.73 -10.29
C VAL A 38 -7.86 -19.20 -11.72
N SER A 39 -7.11 -18.44 -12.52
CA SER A 39 -6.67 -18.79 -13.88
C SER A 39 -7.80 -19.35 -14.76
N SER A 40 -8.91 -18.60 -14.84
CA SER A 40 -10.10 -18.97 -15.62
C SER A 40 -10.25 -18.14 -16.89
N ASP A 41 -11.05 -18.61 -17.85
CA ASP A 41 -11.37 -17.83 -19.06
C ASP A 41 -11.97 -16.45 -18.73
N LEU A 42 -12.75 -16.37 -17.64
CA LEU A 42 -13.32 -15.11 -17.17
C LEU A 42 -12.23 -14.15 -16.69
N THR A 43 -11.27 -14.61 -15.89
CA THR A 43 -10.19 -13.76 -15.37
C THR A 43 -9.23 -13.32 -16.48
N HIS A 44 -8.95 -14.20 -17.45
CA HIS A 44 -8.14 -13.85 -18.61
C HIS A 44 -8.84 -12.80 -19.51
N THR A 45 -10.15 -12.95 -19.71
CA THR A 45 -10.96 -11.97 -20.46
C THR A 45 -11.02 -10.63 -19.74
N TRP A 46 -11.15 -10.65 -18.41
CA TRP A 46 -11.10 -9.45 -17.59
C TRP A 46 -9.75 -8.73 -17.71
N MET A 47 -8.64 -9.45 -17.58
CA MET A 47 -7.29 -8.92 -17.76
C MET A 47 -7.05 -8.37 -19.17
N ARG A 48 -7.57 -9.04 -20.21
CA ARG A 48 -7.49 -8.56 -21.59
C ARG A 48 -8.24 -7.23 -21.77
N THR A 49 -9.44 -7.13 -21.20
CA THR A 49 -10.26 -5.91 -21.25
C THR A 49 -9.56 -4.77 -20.51
N LEU A 50 -9.02 -5.03 -19.32
CA LEU A 50 -8.25 -4.06 -18.55
C LEU A 50 -6.98 -3.61 -19.28
N GLY A 51 -6.26 -4.54 -19.91
CA GLY A 51 -5.06 -4.25 -20.69
C GLY A 51 -5.33 -3.31 -21.88
N GLN A 52 -6.48 -3.45 -22.54
CA GLN A 52 -6.91 -2.52 -23.59
C GLN A 52 -7.19 -1.11 -23.04
N GLY A 53 -7.60 -0.99 -21.78
CA GLY A 53 -7.78 0.26 -21.06
C GLY A 53 -6.49 0.86 -20.47
N GLY A 54 -5.32 0.29 -20.75
CA GLY A 54 -4.03 0.78 -20.24
C GLY A 54 -3.68 0.34 -18.82
N TYR A 55 -4.34 -0.71 -18.30
CA TYR A 55 -4.00 -1.29 -17.00
C TYR A 55 -2.53 -1.74 -16.95
N ASN A 56 -1.78 -1.26 -15.95
CA ASN A 56 -0.38 -1.58 -15.74
C ASN A 56 -0.13 -2.02 -14.29
N PRO A 57 -0.24 -3.32 -13.98
CA PRO A 57 -0.10 -3.82 -12.61
C PRO A 57 1.31 -3.64 -12.05
N LYS A 58 2.34 -3.47 -12.89
CA LYS A 58 3.71 -3.24 -12.43
C LYS A 58 3.84 -1.95 -11.61
N LEU A 59 3.06 -0.92 -11.94
CA LEU A 59 3.05 0.34 -11.19
C LEU A 59 2.57 0.14 -9.75
N ALA A 60 1.49 -0.62 -9.56
CA ALA A 60 0.99 -0.92 -8.23
C ALA A 60 1.92 -1.86 -7.46
N TYR A 61 2.55 -2.82 -8.13
CA TYR A 61 3.52 -3.71 -7.51
C TYR A 61 4.76 -2.96 -7.01
N VAL A 62 5.41 -2.20 -7.89
CA VAL A 62 6.64 -1.46 -7.56
C VAL A 62 6.34 -0.28 -6.63
N GLY A 63 5.34 0.53 -6.97
CA GLY A 63 4.97 1.71 -6.19
C GLY A 63 4.40 1.34 -4.83
N GLY A 64 3.40 0.43 -4.80
CA GLY A 64 2.80 -0.05 -3.55
C GLY A 64 3.79 -0.77 -2.65
N GLY A 65 4.65 -1.63 -3.21
CA GLY A 65 5.71 -2.32 -2.46
C GLY A 65 6.73 -1.35 -1.85
N THR A 66 7.15 -0.33 -2.61
CA THR A 66 8.09 0.69 -2.12
C THR A 66 7.47 1.50 -0.97
N ILE A 67 6.22 1.95 -1.12
CA ILE A 67 5.53 2.70 -0.07
C ILE A 67 5.27 1.85 1.16
N LEU A 68 4.95 0.56 0.99
CA LEU A 68 4.82 -0.38 2.10
C LEU A 68 6.12 -0.46 2.91
N LEU A 69 7.26 -0.64 2.25
CA LEU A 69 8.56 -0.71 2.91
C LEU A 69 8.89 0.60 3.65
N LEU A 70 8.72 1.75 3.00
CA LEU A 70 8.97 3.05 3.61
C LEU A 70 8.05 3.32 4.81
N THR A 71 6.78 2.97 4.69
CA THR A 71 5.79 3.14 5.78
C THR A 71 6.14 2.23 6.95
N ALA A 72 6.43 0.95 6.70
CA ALA A 72 6.78 0.00 7.75
C ALA A 72 8.09 0.38 8.47
N LEU A 73 9.13 0.79 7.72
CA LEU A 73 10.39 1.26 8.29
C LEU A 73 10.21 2.57 9.07
N GLY A 74 9.42 3.51 8.54
CA GLY A 74 9.10 4.76 9.23
C GLY A 74 8.40 4.51 10.56
N HIS A 75 7.46 3.56 10.61
CA HIS A 75 6.85 3.09 11.85
C HIS A 75 7.87 2.47 12.80
N PHE A 76 8.67 1.52 12.32
CA PHE A 76 9.67 0.85 13.15
C PHE A 76 10.64 1.84 13.81
N VAL A 77 11.19 2.77 13.02
CA VAL A 77 12.08 3.83 13.52
C VAL A 77 11.34 4.74 14.50
N TRP A 78 10.10 5.14 14.20
CA TRP A 78 9.33 5.99 15.11
C TRP A 78 9.14 5.35 16.48
N TYR A 79 8.67 4.10 16.50
CA TYR A 79 8.45 3.38 17.75
C TYR A 79 9.76 3.16 18.51
N GLN A 80 10.85 2.77 17.83
CA GLN A 80 12.13 2.54 18.48
C GLN A 80 12.70 3.80 19.17
N TRP A 81 12.59 4.96 18.53
CA TRP A 81 13.28 6.18 18.99
C TRP A 81 12.41 7.15 19.77
N PHE A 82 11.09 7.16 19.55
CA PHE A 82 10.19 8.14 20.17
C PHE A 82 9.18 7.52 21.13
N GLU A 83 8.95 6.20 21.08
CA GLU A 83 8.01 5.51 21.96
C GLU A 83 8.64 4.33 22.73
N GLY A 84 9.90 3.99 22.45
CA GLY A 84 10.61 2.80 22.94
C GLY A 84 11.17 2.88 24.37
N GLU A 85 10.86 3.95 25.11
CA GLU A 85 11.18 4.07 26.54
C GLU A 85 9.90 4.08 27.39
N GLN A 86 9.20 2.94 27.46
CA GLN A 86 8.24 2.65 28.53
C GLN A 86 8.64 1.37 29.25
#